data_AF-A0A067E492-F1
#
_entry.id   AF-A0A067E492-F1
#
_cell.length_a   1.000
_cell.length_b   1.000
_cell.length_c   1.000
_cell.angle_alpha   90.00
_cell.angle_beta   90.00
_cell.angle_gamma   90.00
#
_symmetry.space_group_name_H-M   'P 1'
#
loop_
_entity.id
_entity.type
_entity.pdbx_description
1 polymer ?
#
loop_
_entity_poly.entity_id
_entity_poly.type
_entity_poly.pdbx_seq_one_letter_code
_entity_poly.pdbx_strand_id
1 'polypeptide(L)'
;MHCLKMATAILAFSLFSHLLLPTLLAISAQSNAIHAFPIREATIKDLQLAFKQNKLTSRQLVEFYLGEIHRLNPLLHGVIEVNPDALSQADKADYERKVKAAGSLRGLHGIPILLKDNIATKDKMNTTAGSYALLRSVVPRDAGVVVKLRKAGAIILGKASLSEWSNFRSSKAPSGFSGRGGQGKNPYVLSADPCGSSSGSAISVAANLAAVSLGTETDGSILCPSSSNSVVGLKPTLGLTSRAGVIPITPRQDSVGPICRTVADAAYVLDAIAGFDHYDPATRAASEYIPRGGYKQFLRPHGLKGKRLGIVRNPFFNFDEGSPLAQVFDHHLHTLRQEGALVIDHLEIGNINSLNSIANDETTAMLAEFKLAINAYLKELVTSPVRSLAEVIAFNNKFSDL
;
A
#
# COMPACT_ATOMS: atom_id res chain seq x y z
N MET A 1 -52.28 -51.57 5.24
CA MET A 1 -53.53 -51.87 5.98
C MET A 1 -53.16 -52.49 7.31
N HIS A 2 -53.74 -51.93 8.38
CA HIS A 2 -54.01 -52.43 9.74
C HIS A 2 -53.25 -53.67 10.28
N CYS A 3 -52.88 -53.79 11.55
CA CYS A 3 -53.56 -53.32 12.74
C CYS A 3 -52.64 -53.53 13.95
N LEU A 4 -52.63 -52.56 14.87
CA LEU A 4 -52.17 -52.72 16.24
C LEU A 4 -53.21 -53.56 17.01
N LYS A 5 -52.79 -54.52 17.84
CA LYS A 5 -53.64 -55.08 18.89
C LYS A 5 -52.89 -55.13 20.21
N MET A 6 -53.47 -54.39 21.16
CA MET A 6 -53.80 -54.82 22.52
C MET A 6 -52.62 -54.88 23.53
N ALA A 7 -52.78 -54.52 24.79
CA ALA A 7 -53.97 -54.22 25.57
C ALA A 7 -53.64 -53.18 26.65
N THR A 8 -54.59 -52.28 26.87
CA THR A 8 -54.73 -51.37 28.00
C THR A 8 -55.22 -52.16 29.22
N ALA A 9 -54.57 -52.00 30.36
CA ALA A 9 -55.17 -52.24 31.67
C ALA A 9 -54.84 -51.06 32.59
N ILE A 10 -55.91 -50.54 33.18
CA ILE A 10 -56.09 -49.26 33.84
C ILE A 10 -55.99 -49.51 35.36
N LEU A 11 -55.32 -48.62 36.10
CA LEU A 11 -55.86 -47.81 37.22
C LEU A 11 -54.79 -47.43 38.28
N ALA A 12 -54.61 -46.12 38.37
CA ALA A 12 -54.65 -45.28 39.58
C ALA A 12 -53.54 -45.37 40.65
N PHE A 13 -52.63 -44.38 40.55
CA PHE A 13 -52.35 -43.34 41.55
C PHE A 13 -52.12 -43.71 43.03
N SER A 14 -50.89 -43.49 43.52
CA SER A 14 -50.66 -42.57 44.65
C SER A 14 -49.18 -42.15 44.80
N LEU A 15 -48.98 -40.82 44.77
CA LEU A 15 -48.07 -40.00 45.59
C LEU A 15 -46.54 -40.26 45.64
N PHE A 16 -45.85 -39.26 45.07
CA PHE A 16 -44.74 -38.47 45.63
C PHE A 16 -43.38 -39.11 45.96
N SER A 17 -42.36 -38.38 45.47
CA SER A 17 -41.00 -38.20 46.01
C SER A 17 -40.06 -39.42 46.02
N HIS A 18 -39.06 -39.43 45.13
CA HIS A 18 -37.68 -39.05 45.48
C HIS A 18 -36.83 -38.81 44.23
N LEU A 19 -36.19 -37.64 44.23
CA LEU A 19 -35.18 -37.17 43.28
C LEU A 19 -34.00 -38.15 43.20
N LEU A 20 -33.58 -38.47 41.97
CA LEU A 20 -32.21 -38.87 41.64
C LEU A 20 -31.85 -38.18 40.31
N LEU A 21 -31.34 -36.95 40.40
CA LEU A 21 -30.64 -36.28 39.31
C LEU A 21 -29.27 -36.96 39.13
N PRO A 22 -28.87 -37.38 37.91
CA PRO A 22 -27.48 -37.62 37.64
C PRO A 22 -26.78 -36.27 37.46
N THR A 23 -25.84 -35.98 38.35
CA THR A 23 -24.86 -34.90 38.24
C THR A 23 -23.97 -35.13 37.02
N LEU A 24 -24.33 -34.54 35.87
CA LEU A 24 -23.34 -34.16 34.87
C LEU A 24 -22.81 -32.78 35.23
N LEU A 25 -21.61 -32.74 35.78
CA LEU A 25 -20.75 -31.57 35.76
C LEU A 25 -20.45 -31.22 34.30
N ALA A 26 -21.32 -30.44 33.68
CA ALA A 26 -20.95 -29.63 32.54
C ALA A 26 -20.00 -28.56 33.09
N ILE A 27 -18.69 -28.82 33.02
CA ILE A 27 -17.70 -27.76 33.01
C ILE A 27 -18.06 -26.94 31.77
N SER A 28 -18.82 -25.86 31.97
CA SER A 28 -18.93 -24.82 30.99
C SER A 28 -17.52 -24.29 30.81
N ALA A 29 -16.84 -24.76 29.77
CA ALA A 29 -15.81 -23.99 29.14
C ALA A 29 -16.51 -22.71 28.66
N GLN A 30 -16.59 -21.71 29.54
CA GLN A 30 -16.72 -20.33 29.11
C GLN A 30 -15.45 -20.08 28.32
N SER A 31 -15.48 -20.42 27.03
CA SER A 31 -14.63 -19.78 26.06
C SER A 31 -14.99 -18.30 26.19
N ASN A 32 -14.17 -17.55 26.93
CA ASN A 32 -14.04 -16.13 26.74
C ASN A 32 -13.57 -15.95 25.29
N ALA A 33 -14.50 -16.06 24.35
CA ALA A 33 -14.36 -15.54 23.01
C ALA A 33 -14.35 -14.02 23.20
N ILE A 34 -13.19 -13.50 23.60
CA ILE A 34 -12.84 -12.12 23.36
C ILE A 34 -13.09 -11.94 21.87
N HIS A 35 -14.15 -11.22 21.50
CA HIS A 35 -14.45 -10.93 20.11
C HIS A 35 -13.17 -10.41 19.45
N ALA A 36 -12.59 -11.20 18.55
CA ALA A 36 -11.35 -10.85 17.87
C ALA A 36 -11.55 -9.51 17.14
N PHE A 37 -10.64 -8.56 17.35
CA PHE A 37 -10.69 -7.28 16.67
C PHE A 37 -10.67 -7.50 15.15
N PRO A 38 -11.61 -6.92 14.36
CA PRO A 38 -11.64 -7.11 12.93
C PRO A 38 -10.49 -6.34 12.26
N ILE A 39 -9.44 -7.06 11.84
CA ILE A 39 -8.24 -6.45 11.22
C ILE A 39 -8.48 -6.04 9.77
N ARG A 40 -9.28 -6.80 9.01
CA ARG A 40 -9.62 -6.47 7.61
C ARG A 40 -10.31 -5.12 7.55
N GLU A 41 -9.88 -4.27 6.62
CA GLU A 41 -10.37 -2.90 6.44
C GLU A 41 -10.10 -1.93 7.62
N ALA A 42 -9.43 -2.36 8.69
CA ALA A 42 -9.11 -1.47 9.80
C ALA A 42 -8.17 -0.34 9.34
N THR A 43 -8.48 0.89 9.73
CA THR A 43 -7.63 2.06 9.49
C THR A 43 -6.46 2.10 10.47
N ILE A 44 -5.44 2.91 10.20
CA ILE A 44 -4.35 3.18 11.15
C ILE A 44 -4.91 3.66 12.49
N LYS A 45 -5.97 4.48 12.47
CA LYS A 45 -6.61 4.97 13.69
C LYS A 45 -7.25 3.83 14.50
N ASP A 46 -7.93 2.90 13.84
CA ASP A 46 -8.56 1.76 14.49
C ASP A 46 -7.52 0.82 15.09
N LEU A 47 -6.44 0.54 14.34
CA LEU A 47 -5.31 -0.29 14.79
C LEU A 47 -4.62 0.33 16.01
N GLN A 48 -4.31 1.64 15.97
CA GLN A 48 -3.72 2.35 17.10
C GLN A 48 -4.64 2.34 18.33
N LEU A 49 -5.96 2.47 18.13
CA LEU A 49 -6.93 2.37 19.22
C LEU A 49 -6.97 0.96 19.81
N ALA A 50 -6.96 -0.08 18.98
CA ALA A 50 -6.94 -1.47 19.41
C ALA A 50 -5.67 -1.80 20.21
N PHE A 51 -4.50 -1.30 19.77
CA PHE A 51 -3.25 -1.39 20.52
C PHE A 51 -3.35 -0.71 21.89
N LYS A 52 -3.89 0.51 21.95
CA LYS A 52 -4.07 1.25 23.21
C LYS A 52 -5.02 0.54 24.18
N GLN A 53 -6.02 -0.16 23.65
CA GLN A 53 -7.01 -0.91 24.43
C GLN A 53 -6.58 -2.35 24.75
N ASN A 54 -5.35 -2.76 24.38
CA ASN A 54 -4.85 -4.13 24.50
C ASN A 54 -5.76 -5.18 23.82
N LYS A 55 -6.51 -4.77 22.80
CA LYS A 55 -7.36 -5.67 21.98
C LYS A 55 -6.60 -6.32 20.83
N LEU A 56 -5.45 -5.77 20.49
CA LEU A 56 -4.55 -6.21 19.44
C LEU A 56 -3.11 -5.86 19.83
N THR A 57 -2.16 -6.68 19.42
CA THR A 57 -0.72 -6.39 19.51
C THR A 57 -0.14 -6.22 18.10
N SER A 58 1.00 -5.54 17.99
CA SER A 58 1.71 -5.43 16.72
C SER A 58 2.14 -6.79 16.20
N ARG A 59 2.55 -7.71 17.09
CA ARG A 59 2.84 -9.09 16.74
C ARG A 59 1.66 -9.78 16.08
N GLN A 60 0.48 -9.76 16.72
CA GLN A 60 -0.75 -10.36 16.16
C GLN A 60 -1.13 -9.73 14.82
N LEU A 61 -0.95 -8.41 14.67
CA LEU A 61 -1.20 -7.72 13.40
C LEU A 61 -0.24 -8.19 12.30
N VAL A 62 1.04 -8.35 12.60
CA VAL A 62 2.03 -8.87 11.64
C VAL A 62 1.74 -10.34 11.30
N GLU A 63 1.43 -11.18 12.29
CA GLU A 63 1.04 -12.58 12.07
C GLU A 63 -0.18 -12.68 11.14
N PHE A 64 -1.18 -11.82 11.33
CA PHE A 64 -2.34 -11.73 10.43
C PHE A 64 -1.92 -11.44 8.98
N TYR A 65 -1.12 -10.38 8.74
CA TYR A 65 -0.71 -10.02 7.39
C TYR A 65 0.20 -11.07 6.74
N LEU A 66 1.10 -11.69 7.50
CA LEU A 66 1.91 -12.79 7.00
C LEU A 66 1.05 -14.00 6.60
N GLY A 67 -0.02 -14.28 7.35
CA GLY A 67 -1.01 -15.29 6.98
C GLY A 67 -1.75 -14.96 5.69
N GLU A 68 -2.21 -13.72 5.52
CA GLU A 68 -2.84 -13.27 4.27
C GLU A 68 -1.87 -13.30 3.08
N ILE A 69 -0.62 -12.88 3.27
CA ILE A 69 0.43 -12.99 2.26
C ILE A 69 0.62 -14.45 1.86
N HIS A 70 0.77 -15.37 2.82
CA HIS A 70 0.92 -16.79 2.52
C HIS A 70 -0.26 -17.35 1.72
N ARG A 71 -1.48 -16.93 2.04
CA ARG A 71 -2.72 -17.42 1.43
C ARG A 71 -2.99 -16.86 0.04
N LEU A 72 -2.78 -15.56 -0.16
CA LEU A 72 -3.23 -14.84 -1.36
C LEU A 72 -2.10 -14.50 -2.33
N ASN A 73 -0.88 -14.28 -1.83
CA ASN A 73 0.22 -13.83 -2.67
C ASN A 73 0.65 -14.83 -3.76
N PRO A 74 0.56 -16.16 -3.58
CA PRO A 74 0.82 -17.10 -4.67
C PRO A 74 -0.08 -16.90 -5.90
N LEU A 75 -1.24 -16.28 -5.72
CA LEU A 75 -2.16 -15.93 -6.81
C LEU A 75 -1.98 -14.47 -7.28
N LEU A 76 -1.81 -13.54 -6.33
CA LEU A 76 -1.85 -12.11 -6.61
C LEU A 76 -0.49 -11.51 -6.99
N HIS A 77 0.62 -12.13 -6.60
CA HIS A 77 1.99 -11.65 -6.83
C HIS A 77 2.20 -10.18 -6.39
N GLY A 78 1.56 -9.75 -5.31
CA GLY A 78 1.65 -8.39 -4.77
C GLY A 78 2.91 -8.12 -3.94
N VAL A 79 3.43 -9.14 -3.27
CA VAL A 79 4.61 -9.09 -2.40
C VAL A 79 5.73 -9.90 -3.04
N ILE A 80 6.89 -9.28 -3.27
CA ILE A 80 8.05 -9.95 -3.89
C ILE A 80 9.00 -10.54 -2.84
N GLU A 81 9.02 -9.99 -1.63
CA GLU A 81 9.89 -10.46 -0.54
C GLU A 81 9.33 -10.05 0.82
N VAL A 82 9.31 -10.96 1.79
CA VAL A 82 8.89 -10.68 3.17
C VAL A 82 10.12 -10.38 4.01
N ASN A 83 10.01 -9.43 4.94
CA ASN A 83 11.09 -9.15 5.88
C ASN A 83 11.19 -10.27 6.92
N PRO A 84 12.30 -11.04 6.98
CA PRO A 84 12.43 -12.12 7.95
C PRO A 84 12.43 -11.62 9.40
N ASP A 85 12.75 -10.34 9.63
CA ASP A 85 12.79 -9.75 10.96
C ASP A 85 11.45 -9.06 11.36
N ALA A 86 10.39 -9.12 10.53
CA ALA A 86 9.13 -8.41 10.77
C ALA A 86 8.47 -8.74 12.12
N LEU A 87 8.43 -10.01 12.51
CA LEU A 87 7.87 -10.44 13.81
C LEU A 87 8.71 -9.91 14.99
N SER A 88 10.04 -9.94 14.88
CA SER A 88 10.92 -9.39 15.91
C SER A 88 10.76 -7.87 16.05
N GLN A 89 10.60 -7.16 14.93
CA GLN A 89 10.28 -5.72 14.93
C GLN A 89 8.92 -5.46 15.60
N ALA A 90 7.95 -6.35 15.41
CA ALA A 90 6.64 -6.27 16.06
C ALA A 90 6.71 -6.50 17.57
N ASP A 91 7.44 -7.53 18.02
CA ASP A 91 7.67 -7.81 19.43
C ASP A 91 8.35 -6.61 20.14
N LYS A 92 9.33 -5.99 19.46
CA LYS A 92 9.97 -4.76 19.93
C LYS A 92 8.96 -3.61 20.05
N ALA A 93 8.11 -3.40 19.05
CA ALA A 93 7.10 -2.36 19.09
C ALA A 93 6.11 -2.57 20.26
N ASP A 94 5.70 -3.81 20.52
CA ASP A 94 4.84 -4.16 21.65
C ASP A 94 5.54 -3.94 23.00
N TYR A 95 6.82 -4.30 23.12
CA TYR A 95 7.62 -4.02 24.32
C TYR A 95 7.74 -2.51 24.57
N GLU A 96 8.08 -1.73 23.54
CA GLU A 96 8.18 -0.27 23.65
C GLU A 96 6.86 0.37 24.11
N ARG A 97 5.72 -0.17 23.69
CA ARG A 97 4.39 0.29 24.14
C ARG A 97 4.14 0.05 25.63
N LYS A 98 4.74 -0.99 26.21
CA LYS A 98 4.63 -1.29 27.65
C LYS A 98 5.53 -0.42 28.51
N VAL A 99 6.75 -0.12 28.04
CA VAL A 99 7.79 0.52 28.88
C VAL A 99 7.90 2.03 28.70
N LYS A 100 7.46 2.58 27.56
CA LYS A 100 7.54 4.02 27.31
C LYS A 100 6.33 4.75 27.88
N ALA A 101 6.54 6.01 28.28
CA ALA A 101 5.48 6.86 28.80
C ALA A 101 4.32 7.02 27.79
N ALA A 102 3.08 7.06 28.30
CA ALA A 102 1.90 7.29 27.48
C ALA A 102 2.05 8.57 26.65
N GLY A 103 1.78 8.49 25.34
CA GLY A 103 1.89 9.63 24.41
C GLY A 103 3.29 9.88 23.85
N SER A 104 4.33 9.15 24.28
CA SER A 104 5.69 9.29 23.72
C SER A 104 5.90 8.58 22.37
N LEU A 105 5.01 7.63 22.03
CA LEU A 105 5.05 6.87 20.79
C LEU A 105 4.50 7.68 19.62
N ARG A 106 5.09 7.50 18.44
CA ARG A 106 4.73 8.23 17.22
C ARG A 106 3.59 7.54 16.47
N GLY A 107 2.98 8.26 15.54
CA GLY A 107 1.70 7.89 14.93
C GLY A 107 1.66 6.56 14.16
N LEU A 108 2.80 6.04 13.69
CA LEU A 108 2.87 4.76 12.97
C LEU A 108 3.45 3.63 13.83
N HIS A 109 3.59 3.84 15.15
CA HIS A 109 4.23 2.89 16.03
C HIS A 109 3.54 1.52 15.99
N GLY A 110 4.26 0.51 15.53
CA GLY A 110 3.77 -0.85 15.42
C GLY A 110 2.88 -1.15 14.21
N ILE A 111 2.77 -0.23 13.25
CA ILE A 111 2.00 -0.42 12.00
C ILE A 111 2.91 -1.06 10.94
N PRO A 112 2.53 -2.21 10.34
CA PRO A 112 3.29 -2.86 9.28
C PRO A 112 3.05 -2.20 7.92
N ILE A 113 4.14 -1.93 7.20
CA ILE A 113 4.15 -1.21 5.92
C ILE A 113 4.94 -2.00 4.89
N LEU A 114 4.39 -2.13 3.68
CA LEU A 114 5.13 -2.64 2.52
C LEU A 114 5.80 -1.49 1.76
N LEU A 115 6.99 -1.76 1.22
CA LEU A 115 7.74 -0.81 0.40
C LEU A 115 7.83 -1.34 -1.01
N LYS A 116 7.52 -0.54 -2.04
CA LYS A 116 7.84 -0.92 -3.43
C LYS A 116 9.32 -1.35 -3.55
N ASP A 117 9.60 -2.40 -4.31
CA ASP A 117 10.93 -3.01 -4.32
C ASP A 117 12.06 -2.17 -4.95
N ASN A 118 11.75 -0.95 -5.42
CA ASN A 118 12.76 0.04 -5.77
C ASN A 118 13.20 0.94 -4.60
N ILE A 119 12.62 0.78 -3.41
CA ILE A 119 12.97 1.54 -2.21
C ILE A 119 14.02 0.75 -1.40
N ALA A 120 15.16 1.37 -1.09
CA ALA A 120 16.25 0.74 -0.33
C ALA A 120 15.94 0.55 1.16
N THR A 121 16.30 -0.62 1.67
CA THR A 121 16.36 -0.93 3.11
C THR A 121 17.63 -1.71 3.43
N LYS A 122 18.20 -1.52 4.61
CA LYS A 122 19.27 -2.32 5.20
C LYS A 122 18.75 -3.56 5.94
N ASP A 123 17.44 -3.85 5.86
CA ASP A 123 16.89 -5.13 6.30
C ASP A 123 17.50 -6.30 5.49
N LYS A 124 17.27 -7.53 5.94
CA LYS A 124 17.70 -8.76 5.26
C LYS A 124 16.79 -9.09 4.07
N MET A 125 16.63 -8.11 3.18
CA MET A 125 15.85 -8.19 1.95
C MET A 125 16.62 -7.54 0.80
N ASN A 126 16.18 -7.75 -0.42
CA ASN A 126 16.76 -7.11 -1.59
C ASN A 126 16.03 -5.80 -1.95
N THR A 127 16.66 -4.98 -2.79
CA THR A 127 16.04 -3.85 -3.49
C THR A 127 16.42 -3.97 -4.95
N THR A 128 15.52 -4.52 -5.76
CA THR A 128 15.87 -5.04 -7.09
C THR A 128 15.18 -4.33 -8.24
N ALA A 129 14.21 -3.46 -7.97
CA ALA A 129 13.28 -2.96 -8.98
C ALA A 129 12.65 -4.10 -9.82
N GLY A 130 12.45 -5.27 -9.20
CA GLY A 130 11.92 -6.47 -9.86
C GLY A 130 12.93 -7.24 -10.72
N SER A 131 14.20 -6.80 -10.78
CA SER A 131 15.18 -7.32 -11.72
C SER A 131 16.19 -8.28 -11.09
N TYR A 132 16.44 -9.40 -11.77
CA TYR A 132 17.49 -10.34 -11.35
C TYR A 132 18.91 -9.73 -11.40
N ALA A 133 19.13 -8.71 -12.23
CA ALA A 133 20.42 -8.02 -12.34
C ALA A 133 20.87 -7.38 -11.02
N LEU A 134 19.93 -7.05 -10.13
CA LEU A 134 20.19 -6.44 -8.83
C LEU A 134 20.06 -7.41 -7.66
N LEU A 135 19.74 -8.68 -7.90
CA LEU A 135 19.62 -9.66 -6.84
C LEU A 135 20.95 -9.78 -6.08
N ARG A 136 20.89 -9.79 -4.74
CA ARG A 136 22.06 -9.77 -3.82
C ARG A 136 22.88 -8.48 -3.84
N SER A 137 22.40 -7.41 -4.45
CA SER A 137 23.02 -6.09 -4.29
C SER A 137 22.88 -5.60 -2.85
N VAL A 138 23.91 -4.92 -2.36
CA VAL A 138 23.96 -4.37 -1.01
C VAL A 138 23.86 -2.86 -1.10
N VAL A 139 22.74 -2.31 -0.62
CA VAL A 139 22.55 -0.86 -0.52
C VAL A 139 23.41 -0.26 0.59
N PRO A 140 23.91 0.98 0.43
CA PRO A 140 24.75 1.63 1.44
C PRO A 140 23.96 2.06 2.68
N ARG A 141 22.66 2.33 2.54
CA ARG A 141 21.78 2.89 3.57
C ARG A 141 20.31 2.60 3.30
N ASP A 142 19.47 2.81 4.33
CA ASP A 142 18.03 2.93 4.17
C ASP A 142 17.71 4.14 3.29
N ALA A 143 16.64 4.04 2.49
CA ALA A 143 16.10 5.20 1.80
C ALA A 143 15.61 6.26 2.81
N GLY A 144 15.62 7.54 2.42
CA GLY A 144 15.25 8.65 3.32
C GLY A 144 13.85 8.48 3.94
N VAL A 145 12.88 8.04 3.13
CA VAL A 145 11.52 7.71 3.58
C VAL A 145 11.49 6.56 4.58
N VAL A 146 12.35 5.55 4.45
CA VAL A 146 12.43 4.40 5.36
C VAL A 146 13.00 4.81 6.70
N VAL A 147 14.04 5.66 6.72
CA VAL A 147 14.59 6.23 7.96
C VAL A 147 13.49 6.96 8.74
N LYS A 148 12.65 7.75 8.03
CA LYS A 148 11.54 8.47 8.64
C LYS A 148 10.42 7.54 9.13
N LEU A 149 10.06 6.51 8.37
CA LEU A 149 9.11 5.47 8.80
C LEU A 149 9.57 4.77 10.09
N ARG A 150 10.85 4.37 10.17
CA ARG A 150 11.41 3.77 11.38
C ARG A 150 11.38 4.72 12.56
N LYS A 151 11.70 6.00 12.35
CA LYS A 151 11.58 7.04 13.38
C LYS A 151 10.13 7.19 13.86
N ALA A 152 9.15 6.96 12.97
CA ALA A 152 7.73 6.94 13.30
C ALA A 152 7.25 5.64 13.96
N GLY A 153 8.13 4.65 14.13
CA GLY A 153 7.86 3.37 14.77
C GLY A 153 7.20 2.33 13.86
N ALA A 154 7.16 2.56 12.53
CA ALA A 154 6.59 1.61 11.60
C ALA A 154 7.45 0.33 11.50
N ILE A 155 6.79 -0.79 11.22
CA ILE A 155 7.41 -2.08 10.96
C ILE A 155 7.52 -2.26 9.45
N ILE A 156 8.71 -2.54 8.93
CA ILE A 156 8.88 -2.82 7.51
C ILE A 156 8.51 -4.28 7.27
N LEU A 157 7.32 -4.53 6.73
CA LEU A 157 6.77 -5.87 6.55
C LEU A 157 7.48 -6.64 5.44
N GLY A 158 7.91 -5.95 4.40
CA GLY A 158 8.44 -6.56 3.19
C GLY A 158 8.54 -5.61 2.02
N LYS A 159 8.80 -6.18 0.84
CA LYS A 159 8.88 -5.51 -0.45
C LYS A 159 7.68 -5.87 -1.30
N ALA A 160 6.99 -4.86 -1.81
CA ALA A 160 5.92 -5.02 -2.79
C ALA A 160 6.50 -5.16 -4.20
N SER A 161 5.89 -6.02 -5.02
CA SER A 161 6.24 -6.21 -6.43
C SER A 161 5.95 -4.94 -7.25
N LEU A 162 6.48 -4.87 -8.48
CA LEU A 162 6.33 -3.74 -9.39
C LEU A 162 6.43 -4.19 -10.85
N SER A 163 6.05 -3.30 -11.78
CA SER A 163 6.55 -3.40 -13.16
C SER A 163 8.08 -3.22 -13.15
N GLU A 164 8.82 -4.13 -13.77
CA GLU A 164 10.29 -4.14 -13.73
C GLU A 164 10.88 -2.79 -14.14
N TRP A 165 11.91 -2.32 -13.41
CA TRP A 165 12.53 -1.01 -13.61
C TRP A 165 11.53 0.15 -13.62
N SER A 166 10.50 0.05 -12.77
CA SER A 166 9.41 1.04 -12.70
C SER A 166 8.71 1.28 -14.05
N ASN A 167 8.56 0.23 -14.86
CA ASN A 167 7.99 0.27 -16.22
C ASN A 167 8.89 0.96 -17.27
N PHE A 168 10.17 1.22 -16.96
CA PHE A 168 11.11 1.89 -17.88
C PHE A 168 12.11 0.91 -18.52
N ARG A 169 11.61 -0.27 -18.91
CA ARG A 169 12.41 -1.34 -19.53
C ARG A 169 11.98 -1.68 -20.96
N SER A 170 10.67 -1.73 -21.23
CA SER A 170 10.11 -2.21 -22.49
C SER A 170 8.75 -1.56 -22.74
N SER A 171 8.46 -1.24 -24.00
CA SER A 171 7.15 -0.74 -24.44
C SER A 171 6.09 -1.83 -24.59
N LYS A 172 6.45 -3.11 -24.43
CA LYS A 172 5.56 -4.26 -24.62
C LYS A 172 5.33 -5.08 -23.35
N ALA A 173 6.10 -4.83 -22.29
CA ALA A 173 5.93 -5.56 -21.04
C ALA A 173 4.58 -5.19 -20.41
N PRO A 174 3.78 -6.16 -19.96
CA PRO A 174 2.54 -5.86 -19.27
C PRO A 174 2.81 -5.17 -17.93
N SER A 175 1.91 -4.29 -17.54
CA SER A 175 1.91 -3.66 -16.23
C SER A 175 1.88 -4.72 -15.11
N GLY A 176 2.68 -4.49 -14.08
CA GLY A 176 2.81 -5.36 -12.92
C GLY A 176 3.64 -6.63 -13.11
N PHE A 177 4.28 -6.81 -14.27
CA PHE A 177 5.25 -7.88 -14.47
C PHE A 177 6.67 -7.48 -14.08
N SER A 178 7.37 -8.38 -13.40
CA SER A 178 8.84 -8.37 -13.35
C SER A 178 9.40 -9.78 -13.38
N GLY A 179 10.62 -9.97 -13.90
CA GLY A 179 11.25 -11.30 -13.96
C GLY A 179 11.34 -11.97 -12.59
N ARG A 180 11.65 -11.20 -11.55
CA ARG A 180 11.72 -11.73 -10.18
C ARG A 180 10.34 -11.90 -9.52
N GLY A 181 9.41 -10.97 -9.74
CA GLY A 181 8.13 -10.93 -9.05
C GLY A 181 7.00 -11.71 -9.72
N GLY A 182 7.17 -12.10 -10.98
CA GLY A 182 6.09 -12.62 -11.82
C GLY A 182 5.09 -11.54 -12.21
N GLN A 183 3.90 -11.97 -12.65
CA GLN A 183 2.82 -11.08 -13.08
C GLN A 183 1.87 -10.78 -11.91
N GLY A 184 1.85 -9.54 -11.44
CA GLY A 184 0.84 -9.04 -10.52
C GLY A 184 -0.57 -9.20 -11.08
N LYS A 185 -1.53 -9.59 -10.23
CA LYS A 185 -2.95 -9.76 -10.59
C LYS A 185 -3.83 -8.80 -9.80
N ASN A 186 -4.76 -8.16 -10.48
CA ASN A 186 -5.75 -7.29 -9.85
C ASN A 186 -6.68 -8.14 -8.96
N PRO A 187 -6.88 -7.80 -7.67
CA PRO A 187 -7.64 -8.62 -6.74
C PRO A 187 -9.16 -8.58 -6.97
N TYR A 188 -9.67 -7.60 -7.74
CA TYR A 188 -11.09 -7.51 -8.10
C TYR A 188 -11.42 -8.36 -9.32
N VAL A 189 -10.53 -8.36 -10.33
CA VAL A 189 -10.67 -9.13 -11.56
C VAL A 189 -9.29 -9.63 -11.99
N LEU A 190 -9.01 -10.93 -11.80
CA LEU A 190 -7.66 -11.49 -12.01
C LEU A 190 -7.12 -11.34 -13.44
N SER A 191 -8.00 -11.17 -14.44
CA SER A 191 -7.62 -10.93 -15.84
C SER A 191 -7.44 -9.45 -16.18
N ALA A 192 -7.82 -8.53 -15.29
CA ALA A 192 -7.67 -7.10 -15.51
C ALA A 192 -6.23 -6.65 -15.24
N ASP A 193 -5.84 -5.58 -15.94
CA ASP A 193 -4.56 -4.92 -15.70
C ASP A 193 -4.55 -4.27 -14.30
N PRO A 194 -3.59 -4.61 -13.41
CA PRO A 194 -3.43 -3.93 -12.13
C PRO A 194 -2.86 -2.51 -12.27
N CYS A 195 -2.53 -2.08 -13.48
CA CYS A 195 -1.67 -0.95 -13.82
C CYS A 195 -0.30 -1.04 -13.13
N GLY A 196 0.48 0.03 -13.19
CA GLY A 196 1.84 0.06 -12.68
C GLY A 196 2.43 1.46 -12.70
N SER A 197 3.67 1.64 -12.25
CA SER A 197 4.58 0.57 -11.85
C SER A 197 4.46 0.13 -10.38
N SER A 198 3.78 0.86 -9.50
CA SER A 198 3.59 0.44 -8.09
C SER A 198 2.47 -0.61 -7.91
N SER A 199 2.41 -1.58 -8.83
CA SER A 199 1.35 -2.60 -8.91
C SER A 199 1.21 -3.40 -7.62
N GLY A 200 2.31 -3.97 -7.11
CA GLY A 200 2.29 -4.81 -5.92
C GLY A 200 1.90 -4.03 -4.67
N SER A 201 2.27 -2.75 -4.58
CA SER A 201 1.86 -1.86 -3.47
C SER A 201 0.33 -1.70 -3.44
N ALA A 202 -0.29 -1.42 -4.60
CA ALA A 202 -1.74 -1.27 -4.71
C ALA A 202 -2.49 -2.60 -4.50
N ILE A 203 -2.06 -3.68 -5.15
CA ILE A 203 -2.62 -5.04 -4.99
C ILE A 203 -2.60 -5.45 -3.52
N SER A 204 -1.47 -5.25 -2.84
CA SER A 204 -1.29 -5.67 -1.44
C SER A 204 -2.18 -4.90 -0.48
N VAL A 205 -2.40 -3.62 -0.73
CA VAL A 205 -3.29 -2.80 0.10
C VAL A 205 -4.76 -3.15 -0.13
N ALA A 206 -5.16 -3.34 -1.39
CA ALA A 206 -6.52 -3.74 -1.77
C ALA A 206 -6.89 -5.11 -1.22
N ALA A 207 -5.96 -6.07 -1.27
CA ALA A 207 -6.18 -7.44 -0.80
C ALA A 207 -5.90 -7.66 0.70
N ASN A 208 -5.71 -6.60 1.49
CA ASN A 208 -5.36 -6.67 2.93
C ASN A 208 -4.11 -7.52 3.23
N LEU A 209 -3.08 -7.47 2.37
CA LEU A 209 -1.77 -8.08 2.61
C LEU A 209 -0.85 -7.18 3.45
N ALA A 210 -1.22 -5.91 3.62
CA ALA A 210 -0.56 -4.96 4.51
C ALA A 210 -1.54 -3.89 5.01
N ALA A 211 -1.18 -3.20 6.08
CA ALA A 211 -1.96 -2.07 6.58
C ALA A 211 -1.93 -0.91 5.59
N VAL A 212 -0.74 -0.54 5.13
CA VAL A 212 -0.47 0.50 4.13
C VAL A 212 0.80 0.14 3.34
N SER A 213 1.06 0.84 2.24
CA SER A 213 2.29 0.69 1.48
C SER A 213 2.84 2.02 0.96
N LEU A 214 4.09 1.99 0.50
CA LEU A 214 4.68 3.07 -0.30
C LEU A 214 4.81 2.63 -1.76
N GLY A 215 4.51 3.55 -2.67
CA GLY A 215 4.78 3.47 -4.09
C GLY A 215 5.72 4.59 -4.53
N THR A 216 6.12 4.56 -5.80
CA THR A 216 6.88 5.63 -6.43
C THR A 216 6.23 6.03 -7.75
N GLU A 217 6.20 7.32 -8.05
CA GLU A 217 5.65 7.85 -9.28
C GLU A 217 6.65 8.74 -10.00
N THR A 218 6.84 8.44 -11.28
CA THR A 218 7.46 9.32 -12.27
C THR A 218 6.33 9.98 -13.04
N ASP A 219 5.55 9.16 -13.75
CA ASP A 219 4.26 9.49 -14.33
C ASP A 219 3.28 8.33 -14.09
N GLY A 220 2.11 8.62 -13.52
CA GLY A 220 1.01 7.69 -13.21
C GLY A 220 1.30 6.51 -12.26
N SER A 221 2.55 6.22 -11.92
CA SER A 221 2.98 4.99 -11.26
C SER A 221 2.55 4.77 -9.80
N ILE A 222 1.91 5.73 -9.14
CA ILE A 222 1.16 5.61 -7.88
C ILE A 222 -0.34 5.72 -8.17
N LEU A 223 -0.77 6.75 -8.91
CA LEU A 223 -2.18 7.07 -9.12
C LEU A 223 -2.91 6.03 -9.96
N CYS A 224 -2.31 5.57 -11.07
CA CYS A 224 -2.88 4.56 -11.95
C CYS A 224 -3.10 3.21 -11.25
N PRO A 225 -2.09 2.56 -10.64
CA PRO A 225 -2.33 1.31 -9.93
C PRO A 225 -3.26 1.49 -8.72
N SER A 226 -3.29 2.66 -8.09
CA SER A 226 -4.25 2.91 -7.02
C SER A 226 -5.70 2.94 -7.54
N SER A 227 -5.94 3.62 -8.66
CA SER A 227 -7.25 3.66 -9.33
C SER A 227 -7.69 2.26 -9.78
N SER A 228 -6.82 1.54 -10.50
CA SER A 228 -7.13 0.19 -11.02
C SER A 228 -7.44 -0.83 -9.94
N ASN A 229 -6.88 -0.68 -8.73
CA ASN A 229 -7.09 -1.60 -7.61
C ASN A 229 -7.98 -1.01 -6.50
N SER A 230 -8.75 0.06 -6.78
CA SER A 230 -9.71 0.65 -5.85
C SER A 230 -9.12 1.04 -4.47
N VAL A 231 -7.94 1.67 -4.49
CA VAL A 231 -7.26 2.20 -3.29
C VAL A 231 -6.88 3.67 -3.50
N VAL A 232 -6.56 4.36 -2.40
CA VAL A 232 -6.08 5.74 -2.41
C VAL A 232 -4.59 5.77 -2.67
N GLY A 233 -4.18 6.46 -3.73
CA GLY A 233 -2.79 6.82 -4.01
C GLY A 233 -2.59 8.33 -3.89
N LEU A 234 -1.48 8.77 -3.30
CA LEU A 234 -1.12 10.19 -3.23
C LEU A 234 0.29 10.36 -3.79
N LYS A 235 0.42 11.00 -4.95
CA LYS A 235 1.69 11.54 -5.45
C LYS A 235 1.92 12.92 -4.82
N PRO A 236 2.92 13.09 -3.95
CA PRO A 236 3.21 14.40 -3.39
C PRO A 236 3.95 15.29 -4.38
N THR A 237 3.93 16.61 -4.13
CA THR A 237 4.77 17.59 -4.83
C THR A 237 6.23 17.14 -4.81
N LEU A 238 6.94 17.38 -5.92
CA LEU A 238 8.35 17.03 -6.03
C LEU A 238 9.15 17.64 -4.88
N GLY A 239 9.99 16.81 -4.26
CA GLY A 239 10.80 17.18 -3.10
C GLY A 239 10.07 17.10 -1.76
N LEU A 240 8.74 16.97 -1.70
CA LEU A 240 8.07 16.89 -0.40
C LEU A 240 8.50 15.64 0.38
N THR A 241 8.76 14.53 -0.31
CA THR A 241 9.28 13.28 0.24
C THR A 241 10.63 12.98 -0.39
N SER A 242 11.56 12.43 0.41
CA SER A 242 12.91 12.11 -0.06
C SER A 242 12.91 10.97 -1.06
N ARG A 243 13.75 11.10 -2.09
CA ARG A 243 14.00 10.06 -3.11
C ARG A 243 15.37 9.41 -2.93
N ALA A 244 16.15 9.85 -1.93
CA ALA A 244 17.45 9.26 -1.64
C ALA A 244 17.30 7.77 -1.29
N GLY A 245 18.11 6.93 -1.93
CA GLY A 245 18.05 5.47 -1.78
C GLY A 245 16.89 4.81 -2.54
N VAL A 246 16.23 5.50 -3.47
CA VAL A 246 15.24 4.89 -4.38
C VAL A 246 15.88 4.69 -5.75
N ILE A 247 15.68 3.53 -6.38
CA ILE A 247 16.14 3.29 -7.76
C ILE A 247 15.38 4.25 -8.69
N PRO A 248 16.07 5.19 -9.37
CA PRO A 248 15.42 6.32 -10.03
C PRO A 248 15.00 6.00 -11.48
N ILE A 249 14.07 6.79 -12.01
CA ILE A 249 13.92 7.04 -13.44
C ILE A 249 14.44 8.45 -13.74
N THR A 250 13.78 9.48 -13.20
CA THR A 250 14.19 10.87 -13.40
C THR A 250 14.03 11.70 -12.13
N PRO A 251 15.07 12.44 -11.72
CA PRO A 251 14.97 13.37 -10.60
C PRO A 251 14.08 14.59 -10.88
N ARG A 252 13.54 14.78 -12.09
CA ARG A 252 12.59 15.87 -12.40
C ARG A 252 11.14 15.52 -12.09
N GLN A 253 10.82 14.24 -11.89
CA GLN A 253 9.42 13.82 -11.72
C GLN A 253 9.24 12.81 -10.58
N ASP A 254 10.27 12.01 -10.30
CA ASP A 254 10.23 10.95 -9.30
C ASP A 254 9.81 11.48 -7.93
N SER A 255 8.87 10.76 -7.33
CA SER A 255 8.35 11.06 -6.00
C SER A 255 7.93 9.77 -5.30
N VAL A 256 8.06 9.72 -3.97
CA VAL A 256 7.60 8.59 -3.14
C VAL A 256 6.30 8.99 -2.46
N GLY A 257 5.27 8.16 -2.56
CA GLY A 257 3.96 8.48 -2.00
C GLY A 257 3.26 7.27 -1.37
N PRO A 258 2.31 7.52 -0.45
CA PRO A 258 1.55 6.45 0.17
C PRO A 258 0.50 5.87 -0.80
N ILE A 259 0.28 4.57 -0.65
CA ILE A 259 -0.87 3.85 -1.20
C ILE A 259 -1.58 3.17 -0.03
N CYS A 260 -2.84 3.52 0.20
CA CYS A 260 -3.64 3.15 1.38
C CYS A 260 -5.10 2.90 0.98
N ARG A 261 -5.89 2.24 1.84
CA ARG A 261 -7.34 2.09 1.58
C ARG A 261 -8.13 3.38 1.84
N THR A 262 -7.63 4.26 2.68
CA THR A 262 -8.32 5.51 3.05
C THR A 262 -7.43 6.74 2.89
N VAL A 263 -8.06 7.90 2.63
CA VAL A 263 -7.39 9.22 2.60
C VAL A 263 -6.78 9.54 3.96
N ALA A 264 -7.44 9.14 5.05
CA ALA A 264 -6.92 9.31 6.39
C ALA A 264 -5.56 8.60 6.55
N ASP A 265 -5.48 7.32 6.20
CA ASP A 265 -4.23 6.55 6.30
C ASP A 265 -3.13 7.13 5.40
N ALA A 266 -3.47 7.59 4.19
CA ALA A 266 -2.53 8.29 3.32
C ALA A 266 -1.96 9.55 3.98
N ALA A 267 -2.79 10.35 4.67
CA ALA A 267 -2.33 11.52 5.43
C ALA A 267 -1.44 11.14 6.63
N TYR A 268 -1.75 10.06 7.35
CA TYR A 268 -0.90 9.55 8.44
C TYR A 268 0.48 9.13 7.93
N VAL A 269 0.54 8.46 6.77
CA VAL A 269 1.81 8.04 6.18
C VAL A 269 2.57 9.23 5.61
N LEU A 270 1.91 10.15 4.91
CA LEU A 270 2.54 11.37 4.36
C LEU A 270 3.20 12.19 5.48
N ASP A 271 2.52 12.37 6.62
CA ASP A 271 3.08 13.05 7.79
C ASP A 271 4.35 12.39 8.32
N ALA A 272 4.45 11.07 8.21
CA ALA A 272 5.64 10.37 8.66
C ALA A 272 6.82 10.56 7.70
N ILE A 273 6.59 10.60 6.38
CA ILE A 273 7.66 10.53 5.37
C ILE A 273 8.03 11.89 4.76
N ALA A 274 7.24 12.94 4.97
CA ALA A 274 7.51 14.27 4.45
C ALA A 274 8.74 14.95 5.10
N GLY A 275 9.34 15.88 4.36
CA GLY A 275 10.33 16.84 4.87
C GLY A 275 11.77 16.56 4.49
N PHE A 276 12.63 17.46 4.95
CA PHE A 276 14.03 17.54 4.57
C PHE A 276 14.80 16.22 4.71
N ASP A 277 15.67 15.98 3.75
CA ASP A 277 16.71 14.96 3.72
C ASP A 277 17.96 15.57 3.06
N HIS A 278 19.10 15.48 3.74
CA HIS A 278 20.36 16.04 3.22
C HIS A 278 20.92 15.27 2.03
N TYR A 279 20.47 14.03 1.80
CA TYR A 279 20.83 13.25 0.60
C TYR A 279 19.92 13.56 -0.60
N ASP A 280 18.89 14.39 -0.45
CA ASP A 280 18.01 14.80 -1.55
C ASP A 280 17.79 16.32 -1.53
N PRO A 281 18.58 17.08 -2.30
CA PRO A 281 18.49 18.54 -2.34
C PRO A 281 17.11 19.09 -2.70
N ALA A 282 16.31 18.33 -3.47
CA ALA A 282 14.95 18.74 -3.83
C ALA A 282 14.05 18.92 -2.60
N THR A 283 14.36 18.25 -1.49
CA THR A 283 13.57 18.34 -0.26
C THR A 283 13.76 19.62 0.52
N ARG A 284 14.82 20.40 0.23
CA ARG A 284 15.11 21.64 0.96
C ARG A 284 13.97 22.65 0.78
N ALA A 285 13.68 23.03 -0.46
CA ALA A 285 12.64 24.02 -0.77
C ALA A 285 11.25 23.50 -0.38
N ALA A 286 10.95 22.24 -0.70
CA ALA A 286 9.63 21.67 -0.41
C ALA A 286 9.32 21.58 1.10
N SER A 287 10.36 21.43 1.95
CA SER A 287 10.17 21.32 3.41
C SER A 287 9.61 22.59 4.06
N GLU A 288 9.78 23.76 3.44
CA GLU A 288 9.24 25.03 3.92
C GLU A 288 7.70 25.08 3.86
N TYR A 289 7.11 24.29 2.96
CA TYR A 289 5.66 24.25 2.74
C TYR A 289 4.96 23.16 3.56
N ILE A 290 5.67 22.49 4.46
CA ILE A 290 5.05 21.49 5.35
C ILE A 290 4.23 22.21 6.41
N PRO A 291 2.90 21.94 6.49
CA PRO A 291 2.05 22.61 7.44
C PRO A 291 2.49 22.36 8.88
N ARG A 292 2.51 23.41 9.71
CA ARG A 292 2.69 23.25 11.16
C ARG A 292 1.57 22.35 11.70
N GLY A 293 1.93 21.20 12.28
CA GLY A 293 0.96 20.20 12.74
C GLY A 293 0.64 19.07 11.76
N GLY A 294 1.24 19.08 10.56
CA GLY A 294 1.11 18.00 9.57
C GLY A 294 -0.18 18.02 8.76
N TYR A 295 -0.32 17.12 7.80
CA TYR A 295 -1.44 16.98 6.87
C TYR A 295 -2.71 16.41 7.51
N LYS A 296 -2.60 15.60 8.57
CA LYS A 296 -3.77 15.02 9.25
C LYS A 296 -4.77 16.07 9.76
N GLN A 297 -4.32 17.29 10.04
CA GLN A 297 -5.19 18.40 10.48
C GLN A 297 -6.23 18.81 9.41
N PHE A 298 -6.01 18.42 8.15
CA PHE A 298 -6.92 18.71 7.04
C PHE A 298 -7.96 17.61 6.78
N LEU A 299 -7.95 16.53 7.57
CA LEU A 299 -9.01 15.51 7.54
C LEU A 299 -10.29 16.07 8.17
N ARG A 300 -11.09 16.77 7.35
CA ARG A 300 -12.33 17.42 7.75
C ARG A 300 -13.51 16.78 7.01
N PRO A 301 -14.52 16.22 7.71
CA PRO A 301 -15.67 15.57 7.05
C PRO A 301 -16.36 16.45 6.01
N HIS A 302 -16.50 17.76 6.29
CA HIS A 302 -17.11 18.73 5.37
C HIS A 302 -16.07 19.58 4.61
N GLY A 303 -14.90 18.99 4.29
CA GLY A 303 -13.79 19.70 3.66
C GLY A 303 -14.12 20.30 2.28
N LEU A 304 -15.14 19.77 1.60
CA LEU A 304 -15.62 20.21 0.29
C LEU A 304 -16.46 21.50 0.33
N LYS A 305 -17.06 21.84 1.48
CA LYS A 305 -17.92 23.03 1.59
C LYS A 305 -17.16 24.29 1.19
N GLY A 306 -17.68 24.99 0.17
CA GLY A 306 -17.12 26.22 -0.36
C GLY A 306 -15.86 26.03 -1.23
N LYS A 307 -15.46 24.80 -1.56
CA LYS A 307 -14.37 24.55 -2.52
C LYS A 307 -14.86 24.74 -3.94
N ARG A 308 -13.97 25.17 -4.83
CA ARG A 308 -14.20 25.27 -6.28
C ARG A 308 -13.37 24.21 -6.96
N LEU A 309 -14.00 23.32 -7.70
CA LEU A 309 -13.37 22.20 -8.40
C LEU A 309 -13.57 22.38 -9.90
N GLY A 310 -12.48 22.44 -10.66
CA GLY A 310 -12.53 22.47 -12.13
C GLY A 310 -12.31 21.07 -12.69
N ILE A 311 -13.22 20.60 -13.53
CA ILE A 311 -13.13 19.29 -14.18
C ILE A 311 -12.75 19.49 -15.64
N VAL A 312 -11.54 19.06 -15.99
CA VAL A 312 -11.02 19.12 -17.35
C VAL A 312 -11.30 17.78 -18.00
N ARG A 313 -12.40 17.68 -18.77
CA ARG A 313 -12.78 16.44 -19.45
C ARG A 313 -11.87 16.17 -20.65
N ASN A 314 -11.85 17.06 -21.64
CA ASN A 314 -10.98 16.92 -22.79
C ASN A 314 -9.55 17.38 -22.45
N PRO A 315 -8.48 16.61 -22.75
CA PRO A 315 -8.44 15.32 -23.44
C PRO A 315 -8.38 14.08 -22.51
N PHE A 316 -8.52 14.24 -21.19
CA PHE A 316 -8.24 13.20 -20.20
C PHE A 316 -9.35 12.15 -19.99
N PHE A 317 -10.61 12.55 -20.19
CA PHE A 317 -11.79 11.73 -19.97
C PHE A 317 -12.66 11.75 -21.22
N ASN A 318 -12.66 10.63 -21.94
CA ASN A 318 -13.53 10.41 -23.08
C ASN A 318 -14.26 9.08 -22.87
N PHE A 319 -15.49 9.16 -22.36
CA PHE A 319 -16.33 8.00 -22.13
C PHE A 319 -17.40 7.96 -23.22
N ASP A 320 -17.74 6.77 -23.70
CA ASP A 320 -18.89 6.60 -24.57
C ASP A 320 -20.15 7.08 -23.83
N GLU A 321 -20.99 7.83 -24.52
CA GLU A 321 -22.22 8.38 -23.97
C GLU A 321 -23.12 7.24 -23.43
N GLY A 322 -23.63 7.41 -22.21
CA GLY A 322 -24.45 6.40 -21.55
C GLY A 322 -23.70 5.18 -21.01
N SER A 323 -22.37 5.07 -21.21
CA SER A 323 -21.58 3.96 -20.66
C SER A 323 -21.61 3.93 -19.12
N PRO A 324 -21.42 2.75 -18.48
CA PRO A 324 -21.33 2.66 -17.03
C PRO A 324 -20.26 3.58 -16.42
N LEU A 325 -19.15 3.80 -17.13
CA LEU A 325 -18.09 4.71 -16.69
C LEU A 325 -18.54 6.17 -16.71
N ALA A 326 -19.23 6.62 -17.77
CA ALA A 326 -19.78 7.97 -17.83
C ALA A 326 -20.77 8.22 -16.67
N GLN A 327 -21.66 7.25 -16.41
CA GLN A 327 -22.64 7.36 -15.33
C GLN A 327 -21.98 7.44 -13.95
N VAL A 328 -20.97 6.60 -13.68
CA VAL A 328 -20.22 6.63 -12.42
C VAL A 328 -19.46 7.95 -12.25
N PHE A 329 -18.83 8.44 -13.31
CA PHE A 329 -18.12 9.72 -13.29
C PHE A 329 -19.06 10.88 -12.96
N ASP A 330 -20.20 10.97 -13.65
CA ASP A 330 -21.21 12.02 -13.41
C ASP A 330 -21.81 11.92 -12.01
N HIS A 331 -22.01 10.71 -11.49
CA HIS A 331 -22.45 10.48 -10.11
C HIS A 331 -21.43 11.00 -9.08
N HIS A 332 -20.12 10.83 -9.32
CA HIS A 332 -19.09 11.42 -8.46
C HIS A 332 -19.12 12.94 -8.49
N LEU A 333 -19.29 13.57 -9.66
CA LEU A 333 -19.45 15.02 -9.75
C LEU A 333 -20.70 15.51 -9.02
N HIS A 334 -21.81 14.76 -9.07
CA HIS A 334 -23.01 15.06 -8.29
C HIS A 334 -22.74 14.99 -6.79
N THR A 335 -22.07 13.93 -6.33
CA THR A 335 -21.66 13.77 -4.92
C THR A 335 -20.83 14.97 -4.44
N LEU A 336 -19.85 15.42 -5.24
CA LEU A 336 -19.04 16.59 -4.91
C LEU A 336 -19.88 17.87 -4.75
N ARG A 337 -20.89 18.07 -5.60
CA ARG A 337 -21.84 19.20 -5.49
C ARG A 337 -22.70 19.10 -4.24
N GLN A 338 -23.23 17.91 -3.94
CA GLN A 338 -24.04 17.67 -2.73
C GLN A 338 -23.26 17.94 -1.43
N GLU A 339 -21.97 17.61 -1.41
CA GLU A 339 -21.05 17.90 -0.29
C GLU A 339 -20.62 19.38 -0.21
N GLY A 340 -21.19 20.25 -1.05
CA GLY A 340 -21.06 21.71 -0.96
C GLY A 340 -19.90 22.32 -1.75
N ALA A 341 -19.31 21.57 -2.69
CA ALA A 341 -18.36 22.13 -3.65
C ALA A 341 -19.06 22.77 -4.85
N LEU A 342 -18.51 23.89 -5.35
CA LEU A 342 -18.83 24.40 -6.68
C LEU A 342 -18.02 23.64 -7.72
N VAL A 343 -18.69 22.79 -8.50
CA VAL A 343 -18.05 22.01 -9.58
C VAL A 343 -18.27 22.71 -10.92
N ILE A 344 -17.17 23.19 -11.51
CA ILE A 344 -17.10 23.75 -12.86
C ILE A 344 -16.72 22.59 -13.79
N ASP A 345 -17.73 22.04 -14.46
CA ASP A 345 -17.54 20.96 -15.42
C ASP A 345 -17.13 21.51 -16.79
N HIS A 346 -16.48 20.69 -17.61
CA HIS A 346 -15.94 21.07 -18.92
C HIS A 346 -15.02 22.30 -18.86
N LEU A 347 -14.19 22.40 -17.82
CA LEU A 347 -13.18 23.46 -17.73
C LEU A 347 -12.17 23.28 -18.86
N GLU A 348 -12.03 24.30 -19.69
CA GLU A 348 -11.00 24.37 -20.73
C GLU A 348 -9.72 24.99 -20.16
N ILE A 349 -8.58 24.36 -20.46
CA ILE A 349 -7.25 24.93 -20.18
C ILE A 349 -6.65 25.38 -21.50
N GLY A 350 -6.27 26.66 -21.59
CA GLY A 350 -5.58 27.19 -22.75
C GLY A 350 -4.31 26.39 -23.07
N ASN A 351 -4.05 26.14 -24.35
CA ASN A 351 -2.92 25.34 -24.84
C ASN A 351 -2.88 23.89 -24.32
N ILE A 352 -3.97 23.30 -23.84
CA ILE A 352 -3.95 21.91 -23.36
C ILE A 352 -3.50 20.91 -24.42
N ASN A 353 -3.75 21.20 -25.70
CA ASN A 353 -3.28 20.37 -26.83
C ASN A 353 -1.74 20.38 -26.99
N SER A 354 -1.03 21.36 -26.41
CA SER A 354 0.44 21.35 -26.35
C SER A 354 1.00 20.28 -25.39
N LEU A 355 0.15 19.67 -24.55
CA LEU A 355 0.55 18.50 -23.76
C LEU A 355 0.93 17.31 -24.65
N ASN A 356 0.36 17.20 -25.86
CA ASN A 356 0.73 16.13 -26.80
C ASN A 356 2.17 16.30 -27.34
N SER A 357 2.64 17.54 -27.53
CA SER A 357 4.07 17.78 -27.80
C SER A 357 4.93 17.50 -26.56
N ILE A 358 4.43 17.82 -25.36
CA ILE A 358 5.13 17.57 -24.10
C ILE A 358 5.34 16.07 -23.85
N ALA A 359 4.43 15.18 -24.25
CA ALA A 359 4.62 13.73 -24.11
C ALA A 359 5.87 13.21 -24.87
N ASN A 360 6.15 13.78 -26.04
CA ASN A 360 7.37 13.46 -26.81
C ASN A 360 8.62 14.06 -26.17
N ASP A 361 8.53 15.29 -25.65
CA ASP A 361 9.63 15.96 -24.96
C ASP A 361 9.97 15.28 -23.62
N GLU A 362 8.94 14.85 -22.88
CA GLU A 362 9.04 14.11 -21.64
C GLU A 362 9.77 12.78 -21.85
N THR A 363 9.33 11.99 -22.82
CA THR A 363 9.99 10.71 -23.15
C THR A 363 11.47 10.92 -23.46
N THR A 364 11.80 11.95 -24.24
CA THR A 364 13.18 12.30 -24.58
C THR A 364 14.00 12.68 -23.35
N ALA A 365 13.45 13.52 -22.47
CA ALA A 365 14.08 13.93 -21.23
C ALA A 365 14.32 12.75 -20.28
N MET A 366 13.29 11.90 -20.10
CA MET A 366 13.36 10.70 -19.27
C MET A 366 14.44 9.72 -19.77
N LEU A 367 14.52 9.47 -21.08
CA LEU A 367 15.55 8.59 -21.65
C LEU A 367 16.97 9.11 -21.40
N ALA A 368 17.19 10.42 -21.57
CA ALA A 368 18.49 11.04 -21.35
C ALA A 368 18.88 11.00 -19.85
N GLU A 369 17.93 11.30 -18.97
CA GLU A 369 18.16 11.36 -17.53
C GLU A 369 18.28 10.00 -16.88
N PHE A 370 17.51 9.02 -17.33
CA PHE A 370 17.51 7.68 -16.75
C PHE A 370 18.92 7.10 -16.76
N LYS A 371 19.62 7.16 -17.89
CA LYS A 371 21.01 6.70 -17.99
C LYS A 371 21.91 7.36 -16.96
N LEU A 372 21.78 8.68 -16.75
CA LEU A 372 22.60 9.41 -15.79
C LEU A 372 22.26 9.02 -14.36
N ALA A 373 20.97 9.02 -14.02
CA ALA A 373 20.44 8.75 -12.70
C ALA A 373 20.71 7.30 -12.27
N ILE A 374 20.45 6.33 -13.14
CA ILE A 374 20.67 4.92 -12.81
C ILE A 374 22.15 4.60 -12.64
N ASN A 375 23.02 5.15 -13.50
CA ASN A 375 24.47 4.95 -13.36
C ASN A 375 25.00 5.57 -12.06
N ALA A 376 24.46 6.72 -11.64
CA ALA A 376 24.82 7.32 -10.36
C ALA A 376 24.39 6.40 -9.19
N TYR A 377 23.14 5.92 -9.20
CA TYR A 377 22.63 5.00 -8.18
C TYR A 377 23.44 3.70 -8.09
N LEU A 378 23.71 3.03 -9.21
CA LEU A 378 24.42 1.74 -9.25
C LEU A 378 25.88 1.85 -8.73
N LYS A 379 26.50 3.02 -8.89
CA LYS A 379 27.83 3.30 -8.33
C LYS A 379 27.83 3.44 -6.81
N GLU A 380 26.72 3.86 -6.20
CA GLU A 380 26.60 3.97 -4.74
C GLU A 380 26.43 2.62 -4.02
N LEU A 381 26.01 1.58 -4.75
CA LEU A 381 25.84 0.25 -4.17
C LEU A 381 27.18 -0.25 -3.59
N VAL A 382 27.14 -0.84 -2.39
CA VAL A 382 28.35 -1.38 -1.75
C VAL A 382 28.87 -2.56 -2.58
N THR A 383 27.96 -3.45 -2.94
CA THR A 383 28.21 -4.61 -3.81
C THR A 383 27.04 -4.78 -4.74
N SER A 384 27.28 -5.11 -6.00
CA SER A 384 26.25 -5.32 -7.01
C SER A 384 26.83 -6.14 -8.16
N PRO A 385 26.05 -7.05 -8.78
CA PRO A 385 26.45 -7.72 -10.03
C PRO A 385 26.65 -6.77 -11.21
N VAL A 386 26.01 -5.59 -11.16
CA VAL A 386 26.04 -4.57 -12.22
C VAL A 386 26.31 -3.19 -11.65
N ARG A 387 27.08 -2.38 -12.36
CA ARG A 387 27.51 -1.02 -11.96
C ARG A 387 27.09 0.08 -12.94
N SER A 388 26.46 -0.29 -14.05
CA SER A 388 26.01 0.62 -15.09
C SER A 388 24.79 0.09 -15.85
N LEU A 389 24.06 0.98 -16.53
CA LEU A 389 22.98 0.60 -17.45
C LEU A 389 23.47 -0.33 -18.57
N ALA A 390 24.71 -0.14 -19.05
CA ALA A 390 25.30 -1.01 -20.06
C ALA A 390 25.46 -2.45 -19.53
N GLU A 391 25.90 -2.61 -18.28
CA GLU A 391 26.00 -3.92 -17.63
C GLU A 391 24.63 -4.53 -17.33
N VAL A 392 23.61 -3.72 -16.97
CA VAL A 392 22.22 -4.19 -16.85
C VAL A 392 21.73 -4.75 -18.18
N ILE A 393 21.97 -4.05 -19.29
CA ILE A 393 21.60 -4.51 -20.64
C ILE A 393 22.36 -5.80 -20.99
N ALA A 394 23.67 -5.85 -20.73
CA ALA A 394 24.48 -7.04 -20.98
C ALA A 394 24.03 -8.24 -20.14
N PHE A 395 23.64 -8.02 -18.88
CA PHE A 395 23.04 -9.04 -18.03
C PHE A 395 21.76 -9.60 -18.65
N ASN A 396 20.82 -8.72 -19.02
CA ASN A 396 19.54 -9.15 -19.61
C ASN A 396 19.72 -9.90 -20.93
N ASN A 397 20.66 -9.47 -21.78
CA ASN A 397 20.97 -10.18 -23.03
C ASN A 397 21.59 -11.57 -22.79
N LYS A 398 22.40 -11.70 -21.74
CA LYS A 398 23.01 -12.99 -21.35
C LYS A 398 22.00 -13.95 -20.71
N PHE A 399 21.02 -13.40 -20.00
CA PHE A 399 20.02 -14.16 -19.25
C PHE A 399 18.61 -13.86 -19.76
N SER A 400 18.39 -13.98 -21.07
CA SER A 400 17.14 -13.61 -21.75
C SER A 400 15.93 -14.45 -21.32
N ASP A 401 16.17 -15.62 -20.74
CA ASP A 401 15.15 -16.59 -20.35
C ASP A 401 14.64 -16.37 -18.90
N LEU A 402 15.22 -15.41 -18.16
CA LEU A 402 14.86 -15.08 -16.76
C LEU A 402 13.72 -14.06 -16.63
#